data_AF-A0A4S4A4B2-F1
#
_entry.id   AF-A0A4S4A4B2-F1
#
_cell.length_a   1.000
_cell.length_b   1.000
_cell.length_c   1.000
_cell.angle_alpha   90.00
_cell.angle_beta   90.00
_cell.angle_gamma   90.00
#
_symmetry.space_group_name_H-M   'P 1'
#
loop_
_entity.id
_entity.type
_entity.pdbx_description
1 polymer ?
#
loop_
_entity_poly.entity_id
_entity_poly.type
_entity_poly.pdbx_seq_one_letter_code
_entity_poly.pdbx_strand_id
1 'polypeptide(L)'
;MKTIRIPEGAQVKLQAVISSDAIGVTNINLNDVLFKQRKQNKFNIDLGDISILDNKEMSIVTTFFNPSSGIITPVFNATQVAYTLLYNDERFEMTVEKQKITASFFIAYAYIKIVKS
;
A
#
# COMPACT_ATOMS: atom_id res chain seq x y z
N MET A 1 11.92 -8.66 2.66
CA MET A 1 11.41 -7.79 1.58
C MET A 1 11.39 -8.58 0.27
N LYS A 2 10.26 -8.58 -0.47
CA LYS A 2 10.11 -9.32 -1.73
C LYS A 2 10.56 -8.45 -2.91
N THR A 3 11.27 -9.04 -3.88
CA THR A 3 11.68 -8.32 -5.10
C THR A 3 10.74 -8.70 -6.25
N ILE A 4 10.30 -7.71 -7.01
CA ILE A 4 9.47 -7.87 -8.21
C ILE A 4 10.28 -7.39 -9.41
N ARG A 5 10.24 -8.19 -10.48
CA ARG A 5 10.87 -7.90 -11.75
C ARG A 5 9.79 -7.48 -12.74
N ILE A 6 9.91 -6.28 -13.30
CA ILE A 6 8.91 -5.71 -14.21
C ILE A 6 9.59 -5.41 -15.57
N PRO A 7 9.00 -5.82 -16.70
CA PRO A 7 9.57 -5.58 -18.03
C PRO A 7 9.82 -4.11 -18.34
N GLU A 8 10.88 -3.83 -19.11
CA GLU A 8 11.15 -2.49 -19.65
C GLU A 8 9.94 -1.91 -20.42
N GLY A 9 9.73 -0.59 -20.26
CA GLY A 9 8.63 0.15 -20.89
C GLY A 9 7.24 -0.08 -20.26
N ALA A 10 7.14 -0.91 -19.20
CA ALA A 10 5.89 -1.14 -18.52
C ALA A 10 5.40 0.10 -17.76
N GLN A 11 4.12 0.41 -17.90
CA GLN A 11 3.42 1.36 -17.04
C GLN A 11 2.90 0.64 -15.79
N VAL A 12 3.30 1.14 -14.62
CA VAL A 12 2.99 0.49 -13.35
C VAL A 12 1.88 1.24 -12.64
N LYS A 13 0.84 0.54 -12.22
CA LYS A 13 -0.25 1.08 -11.40
C LYS A 13 -0.35 0.35 -10.08
N LEU A 14 -0.76 1.06 -9.04
CA LEU A 14 -1.15 0.49 -7.77
C LEU A 14 -2.67 0.55 -7.63
N GLN A 15 -3.27 -0.61 -7.44
CA GLN A 15 -4.65 -0.73 -6.98
C GLN A 15 -4.65 -1.01 -5.47
N ALA A 16 -5.51 -0.31 -4.74
CA ALA A 16 -5.76 -0.58 -3.33
C ALA A 16 -7.25 -0.79 -3.08
N VAL A 17 -7.58 -1.81 -2.31
CA VAL A 17 -8.92 -2.09 -1.80
C VAL A 17 -8.83 -2.28 -0.29
N ILE A 18 -9.50 -1.41 0.44
CA ILE A 18 -9.48 -1.34 1.90
C ILE A 18 -10.93 -1.45 2.36
N SER A 19 -11.17 -2.35 3.31
CA SER A 19 -12.43 -2.47 4.04
C SER A 19 -12.15 -2.15 5.49
N SER A 20 -12.58 -0.98 5.96
CA SER A 20 -12.38 -0.52 7.33
C SER A 20 -13.41 0.53 7.70
N ASP A 21 -13.85 0.49 8.96
CA ASP A 21 -14.67 1.54 9.58
C ASP A 21 -13.82 2.67 10.19
N ALA A 22 -12.48 2.54 10.16
CA ALA A 22 -11.56 3.60 10.57
C ALA A 22 -11.26 4.59 9.43
N ILE A 23 -10.87 5.81 9.81
CA ILE A 23 -10.40 6.81 8.85
C ILE A 23 -8.98 6.41 8.42
N GLY A 24 -8.83 6.09 7.13
CA GLY A 24 -7.59 5.62 6.52
C GLY A 24 -6.87 6.67 5.68
N VAL A 25 -5.54 6.72 5.77
CA VAL A 25 -4.68 7.45 4.81
C VAL A 25 -3.55 6.54 4.36
N THR A 26 -3.48 6.29 3.05
CA THR A 26 -2.44 5.49 2.39
C THR A 26 -1.34 6.39 1.85
N ASN A 27 -0.11 6.18 2.32
CA ASN A 27 1.11 6.74 1.76
C ASN A 27 1.84 5.67 0.94
N ILE A 28 2.33 6.07 -0.22
CA ILE A 28 3.21 5.29 -1.08
C ILE A 28 4.54 6.03 -1.07
N ASN A 29 5.59 5.37 -0.61
CA ASN A 29 6.94 5.94 -0.54
C ASN A 29 7.87 5.17 -1.48
N LEU A 30 8.84 5.88 -2.03
CA LEU A 30 9.97 5.31 -2.77
C LEU A 30 11.26 5.71 -2.05
N ASN A 31 12.06 4.72 -1.62
CA ASN A 31 13.27 4.93 -0.81
C ASN A 31 13.00 5.87 0.37
N ASP A 32 11.96 5.57 1.15
CA ASP A 32 11.51 6.35 2.33
C ASP A 32 11.03 7.79 2.06
N VAL A 33 10.94 8.21 0.79
CA VAL A 33 10.39 9.52 0.42
C VAL A 33 8.95 9.36 -0.02
N LEU A 34 8.06 10.18 0.54
CA LEU A 34 6.66 10.24 0.13
C LEU A 34 6.57 10.51 -1.38
N PHE A 35 6.02 9.56 -2.11
CA PHE A 35 5.83 9.65 -3.55
C PHE A 35 4.39 10.06 -3.86
N LYS A 36 3.41 9.34 -3.29
CA LYS A 36 1.98 9.60 -3.51
C LYS A 36 1.17 9.30 -2.24
N GLN A 37 0.00 9.95 -2.10
CA GLN A 37 -0.91 9.75 -0.98
C GLN A 37 -2.37 9.63 -1.46
N ARG A 38 -3.17 8.80 -0.78
CA ARG A 38 -4.62 8.66 -0.99
C ARG A 38 -5.36 8.55 0.34
N LYS A 39 -6.58 9.07 0.37
CA LYS A 39 -7.49 9.02 1.53
C LYS A 39 -8.71 8.12 1.29
N GLN A 40 -8.82 7.58 0.08
CA GLN A 40 -9.92 6.72 -0.34
C GLN A 40 -9.62 5.26 0.04
N ASN A 41 -10.67 4.53 0.40
CA ASN A 41 -10.57 3.09 0.67
C ASN A 41 -10.46 2.24 -0.60
N LYS A 42 -10.80 2.78 -1.77
CA LYS A 42 -10.64 2.12 -3.07
C LYS A 42 -10.05 3.11 -4.05
N PHE A 43 -8.91 2.78 -4.64
CA PHE A 43 -8.29 3.62 -5.65
C PHE A 43 -7.41 2.82 -6.60
N ASN A 44 -7.20 3.41 -7.77
CA ASN A 44 -6.16 3.02 -8.71
C ASN A 44 -5.30 4.25 -8.94
N ILE A 45 -3.98 4.10 -8.80
CA ILE A 45 -3.04 5.21 -8.94
C ILE A 45 -1.91 4.80 -9.88
N ASP A 46 -1.68 5.65 -10.87
CA ASP A 46 -0.54 5.52 -11.75
C ASP A 46 0.75 5.82 -10.97
N LEU A 47 1.70 4.88 -11.00
CA LEU A 47 3.03 5.03 -10.41
C LEU A 47 4.07 5.48 -11.45
N GLY A 48 3.73 5.42 -12.74
CA GLY A 48 4.55 5.82 -13.87
C GLY A 48 5.25 4.66 -14.56
N ASP A 49 6.18 5.01 -15.43
CA ASP A 49 7.04 4.07 -16.15
C ASP A 49 8.01 3.36 -15.19
N ILE A 50 8.32 2.09 -15.49
CA ILE A 50 9.27 1.29 -14.72
C ILE A 50 10.64 1.96 -14.54
N SER A 51 11.10 2.81 -15.46
CA SER A 51 12.35 3.56 -15.32
C SER A 51 12.39 4.48 -14.08
N ILE A 52 11.24 4.96 -13.61
CA ILE A 52 11.12 5.80 -12.40
C ILE A 52 11.25 4.93 -11.14
N LEU A 53 10.77 3.68 -11.23
CA LEU A 53 10.67 2.74 -10.12
C LEU A 53 11.86 1.78 -10.03
N ASP A 54 12.72 1.76 -11.04
CA ASP A 54 13.85 0.83 -11.12
C ASP A 54 14.82 1.02 -9.94
N ASN A 55 15.18 -0.11 -9.34
CA ASN A 55 15.99 -0.20 -8.13
C ASN A 55 15.46 0.62 -6.94
N LYS A 56 14.17 0.95 -6.91
CA LYS A 56 13.53 1.59 -5.76
C LYS A 56 12.96 0.56 -4.81
N GLU A 57 13.06 0.87 -3.53
CA GLU A 57 12.31 0.22 -2.46
C GLU A 57 11.00 0.96 -2.29
N MET A 58 9.89 0.25 -2.45
CA MET A 58 8.56 0.82 -2.30
C MET A 58 7.93 0.31 -1.03
N SER A 59 7.50 1.26 -0.19
CA SER A 59 6.65 0.98 0.96
C SER A 59 5.26 1.56 0.73
N ILE A 60 4.23 0.79 1.03
CA ILE A 60 2.85 1.27 1.05
C ILE A 60 2.38 1.14 2.49
N VAL A 61 1.98 2.26 3.10
CA VAL A 61 1.54 2.30 4.50
C VAL A 61 0.18 2.98 4.55
N THR A 62 -0.85 2.24 4.96
CA THR A 62 -2.12 2.85 5.36
C THR A 62 -2.15 3.00 6.87
N THR A 63 -2.34 4.23 7.31
CA THR A 63 -2.59 4.59 8.71
C THR A 63 -4.08 4.64 8.95
N PHE A 64 -4.53 4.05 10.05
CA PHE A 64 -5.93 3.98 10.43
C PHE A 64 -6.14 4.62 11.80
N PHE A 65 -7.03 5.59 11.85
CA PHE A 65 -7.41 6.28 13.08
C PHE A 65 -8.89 6.10 13.37
N ASN A 66 -9.23 5.79 14.61
CA ASN A 66 -10.60 5.82 15.11
C ASN A 66 -10.66 6.71 16.36
N PRO A 67 -11.42 7.82 16.32
CA PRO A 67 -11.52 8.75 17.44
C PRO A 67 -12.27 8.18 18.65
N SER A 68 -13.11 7.15 18.45
CA SER A 68 -13.89 6.54 19.52
C SER A 68 -12.99 5.58 20.31
N SER A 69 -12.66 5.96 21.55
CA SER A 69 -11.85 5.14 22.45
C SER A 69 -12.51 3.78 22.69
N GLY A 70 -11.75 2.69 22.54
CA GLY A 70 -12.16 1.34 22.92
C GLY A 70 -12.60 0.41 21.79
N ILE A 71 -12.86 0.92 20.57
CA ILE A 71 -13.33 0.10 19.44
C ILE A 71 -12.24 -0.27 18.42
N ILE A 72 -10.98 0.18 18.61
CA ILE A 72 -9.92 -0.06 17.63
C ILE A 72 -9.61 -1.55 17.46
N THR A 73 -9.71 -2.36 18.52
CA THR A 73 -9.34 -3.78 18.44
C THR A 73 -10.33 -4.55 17.55
N PRO A 74 -11.67 -4.42 17.72
CA PRO A 74 -12.64 -4.93 16.76
C PRO A 74 -12.40 -4.44 15.33
N VAL A 75 -12.18 -3.13 15.13
CA VAL A 75 -11.96 -2.55 13.80
C VAL A 75 -10.68 -3.10 13.16
N PHE A 76 -9.58 -3.20 13.91
CA PHE A 76 -8.32 -3.78 13.47
C PHE A 76 -8.49 -5.22 12.97
N ASN A 77 -9.24 -6.03 13.73
CA ASN A 77 -9.49 -7.44 13.38
C ASN A 77 -10.33 -7.57 12.12
N ALA A 78 -11.39 -6.75 11.99
CA ALA A 78 -12.28 -6.74 10.83
C ALA A 78 -11.67 -6.10 9.58
N THR A 79 -10.67 -5.22 9.75
CA THR A 79 -10.09 -4.48 8.63
C THR A 79 -9.36 -5.40 7.66
N GLN A 80 -9.68 -5.28 6.38
CA GLN A 80 -8.99 -5.99 5.29
C GLN A 80 -8.33 -4.97 4.36
N VAL A 81 -7.12 -5.28 3.90
CA VAL A 81 -6.33 -4.42 3.02
C VAL A 81 -5.70 -5.29 1.95
N ALA A 82 -5.96 -4.94 0.69
CA ALA A 82 -5.32 -5.54 -0.46
C ALA A 82 -4.64 -4.45 -1.27
N TYR A 83 -3.35 -4.66 -1.54
CA TYR A 83 -2.59 -3.86 -2.48
C TYR A 83 -2.16 -4.74 -3.66
N THR A 84 -2.40 -4.27 -4.87
CA THR A 84 -2.07 -5.00 -6.10
C THR A 84 -1.30 -4.08 -7.04
N LEU A 85 -0.11 -4.50 -7.45
CA LEU A 85 0.58 -3.87 -8.57
C LEU A 85 0.04 -4.44 -9.89
N LEU A 86 -0.17 -3.54 -10.86
CA LEU A 86 -0.68 -3.85 -12.17
C LEU A 86 0.32 -3.33 -13.21
N TYR A 87 0.75 -4.18 -14.14
CA TYR A 87 1.65 -3.82 -15.24
C TYR A 87 1.49 -4.84 -16.37
N ASN A 88 1.43 -4.41 -17.63
CA ASN A 88 1.34 -5.28 -18.82
C ASN A 88 0.36 -6.47 -18.67
N ASP A 89 -0.86 -6.20 -18.19
CA ASP A 89 -1.91 -7.19 -17.85
C ASP A 89 -1.59 -8.18 -16.72
N GLU A 90 -0.40 -8.14 -16.14
CA GLU A 90 -0.05 -8.87 -14.93
C GLU A 90 -0.61 -8.18 -13.68
N ARG A 91 -0.91 -9.02 -12.69
CA ARG A 91 -1.38 -8.61 -11.36
C ARG A 91 -0.49 -9.24 -10.31
N PHE A 92 0.11 -8.42 -9.47
CA PHE A 92 0.89 -8.86 -8.34
C PHE A 92 0.25 -8.41 -7.04
N GLU A 93 -0.29 -9.36 -6.29
CA GLU A 93 -0.82 -9.10 -4.95
C GLU A 93 0.30 -9.09 -3.92
N MET A 94 0.35 -8.02 -3.14
CA MET A 94 1.34 -7.85 -2.08
C MET A 94 0.87 -8.50 -0.78
N THR A 95 1.80 -9.11 -0.05
CA THR A 95 1.58 -9.50 1.34
C THR A 95 1.47 -8.24 2.18
N VAL A 96 0.33 -8.08 2.87
CA VAL A 96 0.06 -6.94 3.76
C VAL A 96 0.08 -7.40 5.20
N GLU A 97 0.89 -6.72 6.01
CA GLU A 97 0.92 -6.89 7.46
C GLU A 97 0.09 -5.81 8.13
N LYS A 98 -0.54 -6.12 9.26
CA LYS A 98 -1.27 -5.15 10.09
C LYS A 98 -0.66 -5.11 11.47
N GLN A 99 -0.49 -3.90 12.02
CA GLN A 99 0.06 -3.71 13.36
C GLN A 99 -0.76 -2.66 14.13
N LYS A 100 -1.30 -3.05 15.28
CA LYS A 100 -1.91 -2.13 16.23
C LYS A 100 -0.81 -1.39 17.00
N ILE A 101 -0.92 -0.07 17.08
CA ILE A 101 0.10 0.79 17.70
C ILE A 101 -0.42 1.35 19.03
N THR A 102 -1.67 1.85 19.05
CA THR A 102 -2.30 2.40 20.25
C THR A 102 -3.76 1.93 20.37
N ALA A 103 -4.47 2.42 21.39
CA ALA A 103 -5.90 2.19 21.56
C ALA A 103 -6.81 2.91 20.54
N SER A 104 -6.25 3.73 19.66
CA SER A 104 -6.97 4.49 18.62
C SER A 104 -6.31 4.43 17.24
N PHE A 105 -5.16 3.75 17.13
CA PHE A 105 -4.32 3.79 15.93
C PHE A 105 -3.74 2.43 15.58
N PHE A 106 -3.81 2.08 14.30
CA PHE A 106 -3.09 0.94 13.72
C PHE A 106 -2.63 1.25 12.30
N ILE A 107 -1.74 0.42 11.77
CA ILE A 107 -1.24 0.52 10.41
C ILE A 107 -1.44 -0.79 9.66
N ALA A 108 -1.53 -0.69 8.33
CA ALA A 108 -1.35 -1.83 7.43
C ALA A 108 -0.30 -1.47 6.38
N TYR A 109 0.69 -2.33 6.17
CA TYR A 109 1.83 -2.03 5.31
C TYR A 109 2.27 -3.19 4.42
N ALA A 110 2.91 -2.84 3.32
CA ALA A 110 3.62 -3.76 2.43
C ALA A 110 4.94 -3.13 1.98
N TYR A 111 5.96 -3.97 1.78
CA TYR A 111 7.30 -3.55 1.35
C TYR A 111 7.81 -4.44 0.23
N ILE A 112 8.23 -3.82 -0.87
CA ILE A 112 8.76 -4.51 -2.05
C ILE A 112 9.97 -3.76 -2.60
N LYS A 113 10.85 -4.48 -3.31
CA LYS A 113 11.85 -3.88 -4.20
C LYS A 113 11.41 -4.08 -5.63
N ILE A 114 11.45 -3.02 -6.43
CA ILE A 114 11.14 -3.09 -7.86
C ILE A 114 12.45 -3.04 -8.63
N VAL A 115 12.59 -3.95 -9.59
CA VAL A 115 13.75 -4.01 -10.48
C VAL A 115 13.24 -4.16 -11.90
N LYS A 116 13.78 -3.36 -12.82
CA LYS A 116 13.52 -3.51 -14.25
C LYS A 116 14.15 -4.81 -14.74
N SER A 117 13.41 -5.60 -15.51
CA SER A 117 13.90 -6.81 -16.18
C SER A 117 14.17 -6.58 -17.65
#